data_AF-A0A8H7ERS3-F1
#
_entry.id   AF-A0A8H7ERS3-F1
#
_cell.length_a   1.000
_cell.length_b   1.000
_cell.length_c   1.000
_cell.angle_alpha   90.00
_cell.angle_beta   90.00
_cell.angle_gamma   90.00
#
_symmetry.space_group_name_H-M   'P 1'
#
loop_
_entity.id
_entity.type
_entity.pdbx_description
1 polymer ?
#
loop_
_entity_poly.entity_id
_entity_poly.type
_entity_poly.pdbx_seq_one_letter_code
_entity_poly.pdbx_strand_id
1 'polypeptide(L)'
;MTISNSPVGKVSVPDVVAHRGFSARYPENTMQAYRKAVEAGTTGLEGDIRLTKDGEVIMMHDLTLDRTTTGSGPIKDHNWHGDIENLVTKKGQQPVPRFIEVLELLISNEVDDNMYMVVDIKFDNPLKILDALHELFQHESIQPHIPTLKKRLIIGIWDSTFLARSKELFEGFRFCFIGLSLEAARTNYLYSCDAVSLHFAILASSEGQAYIKEAHALQKRVFCWTINKVEQMETCVAWGVDAVIGDNIPLLLEHVHENIKHLTYEEFAMFVKSCKYPGILGRLHYRITQFIMQCVSSLYIGA
;
A
#
# COMPACT_ATOMS: atom_id res chain seq x y z
N MET A 1 -14.38 12.51 -19.21
CA MET A 1 -13.45 13.24 -18.34
C MET A 1 -14.26 13.70 -17.15
N THR A 2 -14.21 12.97 -16.04
CA THR A 2 -14.80 13.43 -14.78
C THR A 2 -13.72 14.23 -14.08
N ILE A 3 -13.86 15.55 -14.16
CA ILE A 3 -13.04 16.52 -13.44
C ILE A 3 -13.45 16.36 -11.97
N SER A 4 -12.55 15.80 -11.13
CA SER A 4 -12.76 15.78 -9.69
C SER A 4 -12.76 17.21 -9.15
N ASN A 5 -13.44 17.44 -8.02
CA ASN A 5 -13.64 18.73 -7.35
C ASN A 5 -12.33 19.38 -6.82
N SER A 6 -11.32 19.53 -7.67
CA SER A 6 -10.19 20.41 -7.42
C SER A 6 -10.65 21.86 -7.58
N PRO A 7 -10.15 22.81 -6.76
CA PRO A 7 -10.41 24.22 -6.95
C PRO A 7 -10.13 24.60 -8.41
N VAL A 8 -11.08 25.31 -9.02
CA VAL A 8 -11.13 25.63 -10.46
C VAL A 8 -9.73 25.98 -10.97
N GLY A 9 -9.15 25.10 -11.81
CA GLY A 9 -7.89 25.35 -12.51
C GLY A 9 -6.69 24.48 -12.13
N LYS A 10 -6.80 23.55 -11.17
CA LYS A 10 -5.69 22.64 -10.79
C LYS A 10 -6.02 21.15 -11.02
N VAL A 11 -5.02 20.42 -11.48
CA VAL A 11 -5.08 18.97 -11.73
C VAL A 11 -4.92 18.21 -10.41
N SER A 12 -5.66 17.11 -10.24
CA SER A 12 -5.47 16.20 -9.12
C SER A 12 -4.20 15.38 -9.34
N VAL A 13 -3.23 15.49 -8.43
CA VAL A 13 -2.00 14.68 -8.45
C VAL A 13 -2.19 13.41 -7.61
N PRO A 14 -1.68 12.25 -8.04
CA PRO A 14 -1.72 11.05 -7.21
C PRO A 14 -0.85 11.21 -5.97
N ASP A 15 -1.26 10.57 -4.87
CA ASP A 15 -0.41 10.47 -3.68
C ASP A 15 0.83 9.61 -3.97
N VAL A 16 1.97 9.99 -3.40
CA VAL A 16 3.19 9.18 -3.43
C VAL A 16 3.28 8.37 -2.14
N VAL A 17 3.21 7.05 -2.26
CA VAL A 17 3.20 6.12 -1.12
C VAL A 17 4.48 5.29 -1.09
N ALA A 18 5.17 5.30 0.05
CA ALA A 18 6.44 4.61 0.21
C ALA A 18 6.28 3.11 0.47
N HIS A 19 6.55 2.28 -0.55
CA HIS A 19 6.43 0.83 -0.45
C HIS A 19 7.47 0.25 0.52
N ARG A 20 6.99 -0.24 1.67
CA ARG A 20 7.81 -0.70 2.80
C ARG A 20 8.77 0.37 3.34
N GLY A 21 8.33 1.63 3.28
CA GLY A 21 9.15 2.82 3.52
C GLY A 21 10.02 3.19 2.30
N PHE A 22 11.10 3.96 2.50
CA PHE A 22 12.01 4.33 1.41
C PHE A 22 12.99 3.17 1.08
N SER A 23 12.42 2.05 0.61
CA SER A 23 13.06 0.74 0.46
C SER A 23 14.10 0.65 -0.65
N ALA A 24 14.07 1.55 -1.64
CA ALA A 24 15.13 1.61 -2.66
C ALA A 24 16.50 1.95 -2.04
N ARG A 25 16.52 2.72 -0.94
CA ARG A 25 17.76 3.19 -0.29
C ARG A 25 18.01 2.53 1.05
N TYR A 26 16.97 2.38 1.87
CA TYR A 26 17.05 1.85 3.23
C TYR A 26 16.46 0.44 3.31
N PRO A 27 16.80 -0.36 4.34
CA PRO A 27 16.25 -1.71 4.47
C PRO A 27 14.72 -1.65 4.63
N GLU A 28 14.00 -2.41 3.82
CA GLU A 28 12.52 -2.42 3.81
C GLU A 28 11.92 -2.73 5.19
N ASN A 29 10.74 -2.18 5.48
CA ASN A 29 9.98 -2.42 6.73
C ASN A 29 10.78 -2.11 8.01
N THR A 30 11.65 -1.09 7.98
CA THR A 30 12.39 -0.60 9.17
C THR A 30 11.94 0.80 9.57
N MET A 31 12.10 1.15 10.86
CA MET A 31 11.84 2.52 11.32
C MET A 31 12.71 3.55 10.58
N GLN A 32 13.94 3.18 10.19
CA GLN A 32 14.78 4.01 9.35
C GLN A 32 14.13 4.27 7.98
N ALA A 33 13.64 3.23 7.30
CA ALA A 33 13.00 3.40 6.00
C ALA A 33 11.73 4.26 6.08
N TYR A 34 10.93 4.12 7.14
CA TYR A 34 9.72 4.94 7.34
C TYR A 34 10.06 6.40 7.63
N ARG A 35 10.95 6.67 8.60
CA ARG A 35 11.36 8.06 8.90
C ARG A 35 12.00 8.73 7.69
N LYS A 36 12.78 8.00 6.90
CA LYS A 36 13.37 8.54 5.66
C LYS A 36 12.37 8.75 4.54
N ALA A 37 11.25 8.04 4.51
CA ALA A 37 10.15 8.36 3.61
C ALA A 37 9.42 9.63 4.04
N VAL A 38 9.14 9.77 5.34
CA VAL A 38 8.56 10.99 5.93
C VAL A 38 9.43 12.21 5.65
N GLU A 39 10.73 12.14 5.94
CA GLU A 39 11.69 13.22 5.65
C GLU A 39 11.75 13.59 4.16
N ALA A 40 11.53 12.61 3.26
CA ALA A 40 11.53 12.84 1.83
C ALA A 40 10.25 13.50 1.31
N GLY A 41 9.19 13.60 2.14
CA GLY A 41 7.94 14.27 1.78
C GLY A 41 6.94 13.39 1.04
N THR A 42 6.91 12.08 1.31
CA THR A 42 5.85 11.21 0.78
C THR A 42 4.48 11.56 1.36
N THR A 43 3.40 11.34 0.61
CA THR A 43 2.04 11.52 1.12
C THR A 43 1.58 10.37 2.00
N GLY A 44 2.10 9.17 1.76
CA GLY A 44 1.74 8.00 2.54
C GLY A 44 2.88 6.99 2.70
N LEU A 45 2.69 6.07 3.62
CA LEU A 45 3.53 4.91 3.85
C LEU A 45 2.77 3.63 3.50
N GLU A 46 3.50 2.59 3.17
CA GLU A 46 2.98 1.23 3.06
C GLU A 46 3.92 0.29 3.81
N GLY A 47 3.36 -0.75 4.44
CA GLY A 47 4.17 -1.72 5.15
C GLY A 47 3.43 -3.01 5.44
N ASP A 48 4.20 -4.07 5.54
CA ASP A 48 3.70 -5.43 5.72
C ASP A 48 3.78 -5.84 7.18
N ILE A 49 2.77 -6.57 7.68
CA ILE A 49 2.80 -7.12 9.03
C ILE A 49 2.76 -8.65 9.07
N ARG A 50 3.46 -9.21 10.07
CA ARG A 50 3.46 -10.63 10.41
C ARG A 50 3.28 -10.83 11.90
N LEU A 51 2.71 -11.98 12.26
CA LEU A 51 2.47 -12.36 13.65
C LEU A 51 3.54 -13.36 14.12
N THR A 52 4.19 -13.05 15.24
CA THR A 52 5.13 -13.96 15.91
C THR A 52 4.38 -15.08 16.65
N LYS A 53 5.14 -16.03 17.19
CA LYS A 53 4.59 -17.14 17.97
C LYS A 53 3.89 -16.67 19.24
N ASP A 54 4.45 -15.68 19.92
CA ASP A 54 3.96 -15.06 21.16
C ASP A 54 2.94 -13.94 20.95
N GLY A 55 2.50 -13.70 19.70
CA GLY A 55 1.39 -12.81 19.40
C GLY A 55 1.77 -11.35 19.14
N GLU A 56 3.06 -11.02 19.07
CA GLU A 56 3.54 -9.70 18.71
C GLU A 56 3.39 -9.46 17.19
N VAL A 57 2.98 -8.24 16.82
CA VAL A 57 2.83 -7.85 15.41
C VAL A 57 4.09 -7.11 14.98
N ILE A 58 4.81 -7.67 14.02
CA ILE A 58 6.08 -7.11 13.53
C ILE A 58 5.99 -6.67 12.07
N MET A 59 6.87 -5.74 11.69
CA MET A 59 6.99 -5.25 10.33
C MET A 59 7.85 -6.22 9.50
N MET A 60 7.23 -6.98 8.59
CA MET A 60 7.93 -7.95 7.75
C MET A 60 7.07 -8.36 6.54
N HIS A 61 7.68 -8.47 5.36
CA HIS A 61 6.98 -8.94 4.18
C HIS A 61 6.85 -10.48 4.13
N ASP A 62 7.99 -11.15 4.31
CA ASP A 62 8.11 -12.58 4.09
C ASP A 62 7.52 -13.38 5.25
N LEU A 63 7.24 -14.67 5.02
CA LEU A 63 6.86 -15.61 6.08
C LEU A 63 8.05 -16.06 6.94
N THR A 64 9.28 -15.80 6.48
CA THR A 64 10.52 -16.26 7.11
C THR A 64 11.49 -15.10 7.30
N LEU A 65 12.42 -15.28 8.25
CA LEU A 65 13.41 -14.26 8.63
C LEU A 65 14.59 -14.15 7.64
N ASP A 66 14.76 -15.14 6.77
CA ASP A 66 15.99 -15.45 6.04
C ASP A 66 16.43 -14.38 5.06
N ARG A 67 15.51 -13.75 4.32
CA ARG A 67 15.89 -12.83 3.24
C ARG A 67 16.45 -11.51 3.78
N THR A 68 15.79 -10.94 4.80
CA THR A 68 16.02 -9.55 5.21
C THR A 68 16.77 -9.43 6.53
N THR A 69 16.79 -10.46 7.39
CA THR A 69 17.36 -10.37 8.75
C THR A 69 18.52 -11.34 8.97
N THR A 70 19.22 -11.21 10.09
CA THR A 70 20.26 -12.15 10.54
C THR A 70 19.71 -13.48 11.07
N GLY A 71 18.39 -13.61 11.22
CA GLY A 71 17.73 -14.85 11.65
C GLY A 71 17.47 -15.82 10.50
N SER A 72 16.84 -16.95 10.80
CA SER A 72 16.46 -17.97 9.81
C SER A 72 15.21 -18.71 10.26
N GLY A 73 14.39 -19.13 9.31
CA GLY A 73 13.19 -19.94 9.57
C GLY A 73 11.89 -19.13 9.66
N PRO A 74 10.75 -19.83 9.80
CA PRO A 74 9.42 -19.21 9.74
C PRO A 74 9.12 -18.35 10.98
N ILE A 75 8.64 -17.12 10.76
CA ILE A 75 8.36 -16.14 11.83
C ILE A 75 7.39 -16.71 12.88
N LYS A 76 6.38 -17.48 12.42
CA LYS A 76 5.38 -18.14 13.29
C LYS A 76 5.97 -19.09 14.34
N ASP A 77 7.23 -19.51 14.16
CA ASP A 77 7.92 -20.45 15.05
C ASP A 77 8.81 -19.74 16.09
N HIS A 78 8.97 -18.42 16.00
CA HIS A 78 9.81 -17.59 16.88
C HIS A 78 8.96 -16.64 17.74
N ASN A 79 9.39 -16.43 18.98
CA ASN A 79 8.84 -15.37 19.82
C ASN A 79 9.45 -14.02 19.41
N TRP A 80 8.78 -12.91 19.73
CA TRP A 80 9.44 -11.61 19.66
C TRP A 80 10.47 -11.48 20.78
N HIS A 81 10.04 -11.71 22.02
CA HIS A 81 10.89 -11.68 23.20
C HIS A 81 11.89 -12.84 23.20
N GLY A 82 13.17 -12.54 23.37
CA GLY A 82 14.27 -13.51 23.40
C GLY A 82 14.80 -13.93 22.02
N ASP A 83 13.97 -13.89 20.97
CA ASP A 83 14.39 -14.28 19.61
C ASP A 83 14.50 -13.06 18.68
N ILE A 84 13.37 -12.59 18.13
CA ILE A 84 13.37 -11.60 17.04
C ILE A 84 13.86 -10.22 17.50
N GLU A 85 13.62 -9.82 18.75
CA GLU A 85 14.05 -8.51 19.28
C GLU A 85 15.56 -8.26 19.17
N ASN A 86 16.36 -9.34 19.11
CA ASN A 86 17.81 -9.29 19.00
C ASN A 86 18.33 -9.37 17.55
N LEU A 87 17.44 -9.55 16.57
CA LEU A 87 17.80 -9.64 15.16
C LEU A 87 17.91 -8.26 14.53
N VAL A 88 18.76 -8.18 13.50
CA VAL A 88 18.92 -6.97 12.68
C VAL A 88 18.81 -7.30 11.20
N THR A 89 18.50 -6.30 10.39
CA THR A 89 18.49 -6.43 8.95
C THR A 89 19.90 -6.67 8.41
N LYS A 90 20.05 -7.57 7.44
CA LYS A 90 21.34 -7.86 6.79
C LYS A 90 21.97 -6.61 6.19
N LYS A 91 21.14 -5.81 5.51
CA LYS A 91 21.50 -4.48 5.01
C LYS A 91 21.26 -3.45 6.12
N GLY A 92 22.22 -2.56 6.39
CA GLY A 92 22.01 -1.42 7.28
C GLY A 92 21.92 -1.72 8.78
N GLN A 93 21.88 -3.01 9.19
CA GLN A 93 21.93 -3.44 10.60
C GLN A 93 20.87 -2.73 11.46
N GLN A 94 19.64 -2.62 10.96
CA GLN A 94 18.52 -2.00 11.67
C GLN A 94 17.74 -3.08 12.44
N PRO A 95 17.17 -2.77 13.61
CA PRO A 95 16.30 -3.70 14.32
C PRO A 95 15.03 -4.01 13.49
N VAL A 96 14.43 -5.18 13.72
CA VAL A 96 13.10 -5.52 13.20
C VAL A 96 12.05 -4.75 14.02
N PRO A 97 11.30 -3.80 13.43
CA PRO A 97 10.33 -3.03 14.19
C PRO A 97 9.10 -3.87 14.55
N ARG A 98 8.55 -3.61 15.73
CA ARG A 98 7.16 -3.93 16.04
C ARG A 98 6.23 -2.92 15.36
N PHE A 99 5.01 -3.33 15.07
CA PHE A 99 4.02 -2.45 14.46
C PHE A 99 3.63 -1.29 15.39
N ILE A 100 3.68 -1.49 16.72
CA ILE A 100 3.44 -0.42 17.69
C ILE A 100 4.37 0.79 17.47
N GLU A 101 5.64 0.57 17.12
CA GLU A 101 6.61 1.64 16.87
C GLU A 101 6.23 2.46 15.63
N VAL A 102 5.63 1.82 14.64
CA VAL A 102 5.11 2.48 13.43
C VAL A 102 3.84 3.26 13.74
N LEU A 103 2.94 2.71 14.56
CA LEU A 103 1.76 3.44 15.05
C LEU A 103 2.16 4.69 15.83
N GLU A 104 3.18 4.58 16.69
CA GLU A 104 3.75 5.69 17.46
C GLU A 104 4.33 6.77 16.53
N LEU A 105 5.03 6.39 15.46
CA LEU A 105 5.45 7.34 14.43
C LEU A 105 4.24 8.04 13.79
N LEU A 106 3.18 7.30 13.43
CA LEU A 106 1.99 7.86 12.79
C LEU A 106 1.19 8.81 13.67
N ILE A 107 1.30 8.73 15.01
CA ILE A 107 0.62 9.64 15.95
C ILE A 107 1.55 10.75 16.45
N SER A 108 2.85 10.66 16.17
CA SER A 108 3.84 11.67 16.54
C SER A 108 3.67 12.96 15.74
N ASN A 109 4.33 14.02 16.22
CA ASN A 109 4.44 15.30 15.51
C ASN A 109 5.54 15.28 14.43
N GLU A 110 6.19 14.14 14.18
CA GLU A 110 7.20 14.00 13.12
C GLU A 110 6.58 13.82 11.73
N VAL A 111 5.32 13.40 11.66
CA VAL A 111 4.60 13.17 10.40
C VAL A 111 3.60 14.28 10.14
N ASP A 112 3.46 14.67 8.87
CA ASP A 112 2.44 15.61 8.40
C ASP A 112 1.02 15.15 8.75
N ASP A 113 0.11 16.10 8.98
CA ASP A 113 -1.23 15.79 9.47
C ASP A 113 -2.06 14.91 8.53
N ASN A 114 -1.76 15.01 7.23
CA ASN A 114 -2.42 14.28 6.16
C ASN A 114 -1.73 12.96 5.80
N MET A 115 -0.58 12.65 6.42
CA MET A 115 0.12 11.39 6.19
C MET A 115 -0.77 10.21 6.59
N TYR A 116 -0.83 9.21 5.73
CA TYR A 116 -1.51 7.95 6.03
C TYR A 116 -0.60 6.75 5.78
N MET A 117 -0.99 5.60 6.31
CA MET A 117 -0.35 4.32 6.06
C MET A 117 -1.37 3.30 5.55
N VAL A 118 -0.98 2.54 4.52
CA VAL A 118 -1.64 1.28 4.16
C VAL A 118 -0.88 0.15 4.85
N VAL A 119 -1.53 -0.57 5.75
CA VAL A 119 -0.96 -1.77 6.36
C VAL A 119 -1.39 -3.00 5.57
N ASP A 120 -0.45 -3.76 5.03
CA ASP A 120 -0.73 -4.96 4.25
C ASP A 120 -0.85 -6.20 5.15
N ILE A 121 -2.09 -6.69 5.30
CA ILE A 121 -2.40 -7.97 5.93
C ILE A 121 -2.58 -9.03 4.84
N LYS A 122 -1.47 -9.72 4.52
CA LYS A 122 -1.47 -10.77 3.49
C LYS A 122 -2.35 -11.95 3.85
N PHE A 123 -2.94 -12.58 2.83
CA PHE A 123 -3.81 -13.75 2.96
C PHE A 123 -3.14 -14.97 3.62
N ASP A 124 -1.81 -15.04 3.61
CA ASP A 124 -1.01 -16.11 4.21
C ASP A 124 -0.62 -15.82 5.68
N ASN A 125 -1.12 -14.72 6.27
CA ASN A 125 -1.14 -14.56 7.72
C ASN A 125 -2.19 -15.49 8.35
N PRO A 126 -2.05 -15.85 9.63
CA PRO A 126 -3.13 -16.48 10.37
C PRO A 126 -4.20 -15.42 10.71
N LEU A 127 -5.49 -15.78 10.65
CA LEU A 127 -6.60 -14.85 10.94
C LEU A 127 -6.47 -14.17 12.33
N LYS A 128 -5.86 -14.85 13.30
CA LYS A 128 -5.55 -14.31 14.64
C LYS A 128 -4.68 -13.04 14.65
N ILE A 129 -4.02 -12.68 13.54
CA ILE A 129 -3.34 -11.38 13.44
C ILE A 129 -4.31 -10.22 13.63
N LEU A 130 -5.57 -10.37 13.23
CA LEU A 130 -6.59 -9.33 13.42
C LEU A 130 -6.93 -9.16 14.91
N ASP A 131 -6.99 -10.26 15.67
CA ASP A 131 -7.22 -10.19 17.11
C ASP A 131 -6.02 -9.54 17.82
N ALA A 132 -4.78 -9.90 17.44
CA ALA A 132 -3.56 -9.28 17.96
C ALA A 132 -3.47 -7.77 17.65
N LEU A 133 -3.87 -7.35 16.45
CA LEU A 133 -3.98 -5.94 16.08
C LEU A 133 -5.05 -5.21 16.91
N HIS A 134 -6.19 -5.85 17.14
CA HIS A 134 -7.25 -5.28 17.96
C HIS A 134 -6.83 -5.11 19.42
N GLU A 135 -6.09 -6.09 19.98
CA GLU A 135 -5.48 -6.00 21.30
C GLU A 135 -4.42 -4.89 21.36
N LEU A 136 -3.55 -4.78 20.35
CA LEU A 136 -2.57 -3.71 20.24
C LEU A 136 -3.23 -2.32 20.24
N PHE A 137 -4.41 -2.17 19.64
CA PHE A 137 -5.16 -0.91 19.65
C PHE A 137 -5.74 -0.56 21.03
N GLN A 138 -5.77 -1.51 21.96
CA GLN A 138 -6.12 -1.26 23.37
C GLN A 138 -4.89 -0.87 24.22
N HIS A 139 -3.67 -0.97 23.68
CA HIS A 139 -2.46 -0.59 24.41
C HIS A 139 -2.54 0.86 24.89
N GLU A 140 -2.06 1.14 26.10
CA GLU A 140 -2.24 2.45 26.76
C GLU A 140 -1.64 3.62 25.98
N SER A 141 -0.56 3.39 25.22
CA SER A 141 0.06 4.40 24.34
C SER A 141 -0.71 4.63 23.03
N ILE A 142 -1.60 3.72 22.65
CA ILE A 142 -2.30 3.73 21.35
C ILE A 142 -3.78 4.09 21.50
N GLN A 143 -4.46 3.55 22.51
CA GLN A 143 -5.90 3.71 22.71
C GLN A 143 -6.38 5.18 22.66
N PRO A 144 -5.68 6.15 23.31
CA PRO A 144 -6.10 7.55 23.27
C PRO A 144 -6.04 8.17 21.86
N HIS A 145 -5.25 7.57 20.97
CA HIS A 145 -4.97 8.07 19.63
C HIS A 145 -5.76 7.34 18.53
N ILE A 146 -6.66 6.42 18.88
CA ILE A 146 -7.53 5.72 17.92
C ILE A 146 -8.30 6.69 16.99
N PRO A 147 -8.85 7.83 17.44
CA PRO A 147 -9.48 8.79 16.53
C PRO A 147 -8.53 9.34 15.46
N THR A 148 -7.24 9.50 15.77
CA THR A 148 -6.19 9.89 14.81
C THR A 148 -5.87 8.73 13.87
N LEU A 149 -5.69 7.52 14.41
CA LEU A 149 -5.38 6.34 13.63
C LEU A 149 -6.52 5.96 12.67
N LYS A 150 -7.80 6.17 13.00
CA LYS A 150 -8.91 5.98 12.05
C LYS A 150 -8.77 6.85 10.80
N LYS A 151 -8.15 8.03 10.92
CA LYS A 151 -7.87 8.92 9.79
C LYS A 151 -6.58 8.53 9.07
N ARG A 152 -5.56 8.05 9.79
CA ARG A 152 -4.22 7.82 9.23
C ARG A 152 -3.95 6.38 8.80
N LEU A 153 -4.66 5.38 9.31
CA LEU A 153 -4.41 3.97 9.00
C LEU A 153 -5.51 3.42 8.07
N ILE A 154 -5.07 2.77 7.00
CA ILE A 154 -5.91 2.04 6.04
C ILE A 154 -5.54 0.57 6.14
N ILE A 155 -6.52 -0.28 6.49
CA ILE A 155 -6.31 -1.72 6.67
C ILE A 155 -6.38 -2.40 5.30
N GLY A 156 -5.25 -2.90 4.83
CA GLY A 156 -5.07 -3.58 3.56
C GLY A 156 -5.37 -5.07 3.67
N ILE A 157 -6.26 -5.58 2.81
CA ILE A 157 -6.79 -6.94 2.90
C ILE A 157 -6.81 -7.61 1.52
N TRP A 158 -6.44 -8.89 1.47
CA TRP A 158 -6.41 -9.69 0.25
C TRP A 158 -7.58 -10.67 0.09
N ASP A 159 -8.14 -11.11 1.22
CA ASP A 159 -9.14 -12.17 1.28
C ASP A 159 -10.43 -11.72 2.00
N SER A 160 -11.56 -12.29 1.59
CA SER A 160 -12.88 -11.91 2.07
C SER A 160 -13.12 -12.33 3.52
N THR A 161 -12.47 -13.41 3.99
CA THR A 161 -12.53 -13.85 5.39
C THR A 161 -11.90 -12.80 6.30
N PHE A 162 -10.75 -12.28 5.91
CA PHE A 162 -10.09 -11.19 6.62
C PHE A 162 -10.93 -9.92 6.61
N LEU A 163 -11.61 -9.60 5.50
CA LEU A 163 -12.47 -8.42 5.42
C LEU A 163 -13.64 -8.50 6.40
N ALA A 164 -14.34 -9.63 6.45
CA ALA A 164 -15.48 -9.82 7.35
C ALA A 164 -15.06 -9.58 8.81
N ARG A 165 -14.00 -10.27 9.26
CA ARG A 165 -13.48 -10.13 10.62
C ARG A 165 -12.93 -8.73 10.90
N SER A 166 -12.30 -8.09 9.91
CA SER A 166 -11.77 -6.73 10.08
C SER A 166 -12.88 -5.70 10.27
N LYS A 167 -14.02 -5.84 9.59
CA LYS A 167 -15.18 -4.95 9.78
C LYS A 167 -15.80 -5.07 11.17
N GLU A 168 -15.76 -6.26 11.77
CA GLU A 168 -16.22 -6.48 13.14
C GLU A 168 -15.29 -5.79 14.17
N LEU A 169 -13.97 -5.87 13.97
CA LEU A 169 -12.99 -5.43 14.95
C LEU A 169 -12.57 -3.96 14.83
N PHE A 170 -12.64 -3.38 13.63
CA PHE A 170 -12.06 -2.07 13.32
C PHE A 170 -13.12 -1.09 12.80
N GLU A 171 -14.23 -0.97 13.54
CA GLU A 171 -15.30 -0.04 13.19
C GLU A 171 -14.79 1.40 13.03
N GLY A 172 -15.11 2.01 11.89
CA GLY A 172 -14.72 3.38 11.56
C GLY A 172 -13.28 3.54 11.05
N PHE A 173 -12.51 2.46 10.91
CA PHE A 173 -11.29 2.47 10.11
C PHE A 173 -11.62 2.37 8.62
N ARG A 174 -10.66 2.80 7.79
CA ARG A 174 -10.74 2.66 6.34
C ARG A 174 -10.16 1.32 5.90
N PHE A 175 -10.76 0.71 4.88
CA PHE A 175 -10.31 -0.56 4.32
C PHE A 175 -9.84 -0.40 2.88
N CYS A 176 -8.81 -1.14 2.52
CA CYS A 176 -8.30 -1.23 1.15
C CYS A 176 -8.22 -2.70 0.73
N PHE A 177 -8.84 -3.05 -0.40
CA PHE A 177 -8.54 -4.34 -1.02
C PHE A 177 -7.20 -4.27 -1.73
N ILE A 178 -6.27 -5.17 -1.43
CA ILE A 178 -5.00 -5.31 -2.13
C ILE A 178 -5.10 -6.58 -2.96
N GLY A 179 -4.81 -6.51 -4.27
CA GLY A 179 -4.91 -7.72 -5.05
C GLY A 179 -4.55 -7.67 -6.52
N LEU A 180 -4.85 -8.81 -7.14
CA LEU A 180 -4.40 -9.20 -8.48
C LEU A 180 -5.58 -9.54 -9.42
N SER A 181 -6.83 -9.24 -9.02
CA SER A 181 -8.03 -9.57 -9.77
C SER A 181 -9.00 -8.40 -9.82
N LEU A 182 -9.32 -7.93 -11.04
CA LEU A 182 -10.37 -6.92 -11.27
C LEU A 182 -11.76 -7.46 -10.93
N GLU A 183 -12.00 -8.75 -11.18
CA GLU A 183 -13.29 -9.37 -10.90
C GLU A 183 -13.56 -9.31 -9.41
N ALA A 184 -12.64 -9.83 -8.60
CA ALA A 184 -12.73 -9.78 -7.15
C ALA A 184 -12.86 -8.36 -6.63
N ALA A 185 -12.02 -7.44 -7.14
CA ALA A 185 -12.06 -6.03 -6.77
C ALA A 185 -13.45 -5.43 -7.01
N ARG A 186 -14.12 -5.82 -8.11
CA ARG A 186 -15.45 -5.33 -8.47
C ARG A 186 -16.56 -6.01 -7.66
N THR A 187 -16.53 -7.32 -7.52
CA THR A 187 -17.64 -8.10 -6.97
C THR A 187 -17.66 -8.07 -5.44
N ASN A 188 -16.49 -8.17 -4.81
CA ASN A 188 -16.39 -8.42 -3.37
C ASN A 188 -16.02 -7.16 -2.59
N TYR A 189 -15.23 -6.26 -3.19
CA TYR A 189 -14.54 -5.19 -2.45
C TYR A 189 -14.97 -3.77 -2.81
N LEU A 190 -15.46 -3.54 -4.03
CA LEU A 190 -15.78 -2.20 -4.52
C LEU A 190 -16.79 -1.46 -3.62
N TYR A 191 -17.80 -2.17 -3.13
CA TYR A 191 -18.82 -1.62 -2.22
C TYR A 191 -18.44 -1.75 -0.74
N SER A 192 -17.41 -2.53 -0.44
CA SER A 192 -17.04 -2.92 0.92
C SER A 192 -15.83 -2.20 1.47
N CYS A 193 -14.97 -1.67 0.60
CA CYS A 193 -13.73 -0.97 0.93
C CYS A 193 -13.80 0.51 0.53
N ASP A 194 -12.91 1.34 1.09
CA ASP A 194 -12.75 2.75 0.76
C ASP A 194 -11.78 2.96 -0.40
N ALA A 195 -10.84 2.02 -0.54
CA ALA A 195 -9.85 2.00 -1.60
C ALA A 195 -9.63 0.59 -2.17
N VAL A 196 -9.02 0.55 -3.35
CA VAL A 196 -8.53 -0.67 -3.99
C VAL A 196 -7.10 -0.43 -4.47
N SER A 197 -6.19 -1.33 -4.16
CA SER A 197 -4.77 -1.26 -4.46
C SER A 197 -4.41 -2.44 -5.35
N LEU A 198 -4.24 -2.18 -6.64
CA LEU A 198 -4.07 -3.21 -7.66
C LEU A 198 -2.69 -3.14 -8.29
N HIS A 199 -2.18 -4.32 -8.67
CA HIS A 199 -0.92 -4.40 -9.39
C HIS A 199 -1.03 -3.70 -10.76
N PHE A 200 0.02 -3.00 -11.21
CA PHE A 200 0.02 -2.23 -12.48
C PHE A 200 -0.54 -2.99 -13.67
N ALA A 201 -0.09 -4.24 -13.85
CA ALA A 201 -0.54 -5.08 -14.95
C ALA A 201 -2.06 -5.24 -14.98
N ILE A 202 -2.72 -5.29 -13.81
CA ILE A 202 -4.17 -5.42 -13.68
C ILE A 202 -4.89 -4.18 -14.20
N LEU A 203 -4.32 -3.00 -13.99
CA LEU A 203 -4.86 -1.73 -14.50
C LEU A 203 -4.44 -1.44 -15.96
N ALA A 204 -3.41 -2.12 -16.46
CA ALA A 204 -2.85 -1.94 -17.81
C ALA A 204 -3.69 -2.55 -18.95
N SER A 205 -5.02 -2.51 -18.84
CA SER A 205 -5.95 -2.94 -19.89
C SER A 205 -7.16 -2.00 -20.01
N SER A 206 -7.93 -2.13 -21.08
CA SER A 206 -9.19 -1.41 -21.27
C SER A 206 -10.15 -1.60 -20.10
N GLU A 207 -10.23 -2.82 -19.56
CA GLU A 207 -11.08 -3.16 -18.43
C GLU A 207 -10.56 -2.51 -17.14
N GLY A 208 -9.24 -2.50 -16.93
CA GLY A 208 -8.61 -1.81 -15.81
C GLY A 208 -8.91 -0.30 -15.83
N GLN A 209 -8.83 0.31 -17.01
CA GLN A 209 -9.16 1.74 -17.17
C GLN A 209 -10.65 2.04 -16.99
N ALA A 210 -11.53 1.13 -17.43
CA ALA A 210 -12.96 1.24 -17.14
C ALA A 210 -13.23 1.12 -15.64
N TYR A 211 -12.53 0.21 -14.96
CA TYR A 211 -12.65 0.00 -13.52
C TYR A 211 -12.23 1.23 -12.70
N ILE A 212 -11.18 1.96 -13.09
CA ILE A 212 -10.81 3.21 -12.40
C ILE A 212 -11.98 4.20 -12.40
N LYS A 213 -12.64 4.37 -13.54
CA LYS A 213 -13.80 5.26 -13.67
C LYS A 213 -15.00 4.77 -12.84
N GLU A 214 -15.22 3.46 -12.81
CA GLU A 214 -16.25 2.82 -11.99
C GLU A 214 -16.02 3.08 -10.50
N ALA A 215 -14.79 2.88 -10.03
CA ALA A 215 -14.37 3.15 -8.66
C ALA A 215 -14.59 4.63 -8.28
N HIS A 216 -14.14 5.56 -9.13
CA HIS A 216 -14.34 6.99 -8.88
C HIS A 216 -15.80 7.42 -8.87
N ALA A 217 -16.65 6.82 -9.71
CA ALA A 217 -18.09 7.08 -9.70
C ALA A 217 -18.75 6.69 -8.37
N LEU A 218 -18.15 5.75 -7.64
CA LEU A 218 -18.54 5.32 -6.30
C LEU A 218 -17.70 5.98 -5.19
N GLN A 219 -16.95 7.03 -5.52
CA GLN A 219 -16.07 7.76 -4.60
C GLN A 219 -15.01 6.87 -3.92
N LYS A 220 -14.58 5.81 -4.60
CA LYS A 220 -13.53 4.89 -4.14
C LYS A 220 -12.19 5.33 -4.72
N ARG A 221 -11.14 5.21 -3.90
CA ARG A 221 -9.77 5.52 -4.34
C ARG A 221 -9.12 4.31 -5.00
N VAL A 222 -8.32 4.52 -6.03
CA VAL A 222 -7.56 3.47 -6.72
C VAL A 222 -6.07 3.71 -6.55
N PHE A 223 -5.37 2.76 -5.93
CA PHE A 223 -3.93 2.76 -5.76
C PHE A 223 -3.30 1.77 -6.74
N CYS A 224 -2.06 2.05 -7.16
CA CYS A 224 -1.33 1.21 -8.11
C CYS A 224 0.06 0.85 -7.58
N TRP A 225 0.42 -0.44 -7.63
CA TRP A 225 1.70 -0.96 -7.12
C TRP A 225 2.32 -2.03 -8.04
N THR A 226 3.60 -2.39 -7.89
CA THR A 226 4.68 -1.56 -7.32
C THR A 226 5.32 -0.79 -8.49
N ILE A 227 5.36 0.54 -8.40
CA ILE A 227 5.73 1.40 -9.53
C ILE A 227 7.14 1.96 -9.35
N ASN A 228 8.07 1.49 -10.18
CA ASN A 228 9.48 1.86 -10.11
C ASN A 228 10.09 2.32 -11.44
N LYS A 229 9.27 2.41 -12.51
CA LYS A 229 9.70 2.90 -13.83
C LYS A 229 8.97 4.19 -14.16
N VAL A 230 9.70 5.18 -14.66
CA VAL A 230 9.14 6.49 -15.09
C VAL A 230 7.94 6.33 -16.01
N GLU A 231 8.05 5.45 -17.01
CA GLU A 231 6.95 5.18 -17.94
C GLU A 231 5.67 4.69 -17.23
N GLN A 232 5.82 3.87 -16.17
CA GLN A 232 4.67 3.42 -15.37
C GLN A 232 4.14 4.54 -14.47
N MET A 233 5.02 5.37 -13.89
CA MET A 233 4.63 6.53 -13.07
C MET A 233 3.76 7.51 -13.86
N GLU A 234 4.24 7.94 -15.02
CA GLU A 234 3.53 8.87 -15.92
C GLU A 234 2.24 8.25 -16.46
N THR A 235 2.25 6.94 -16.72
CA THR A 235 1.06 6.20 -17.12
C THR A 235 0.01 6.15 -16.01
N CYS A 236 0.42 5.91 -14.75
CA CYS A 236 -0.47 5.94 -13.59
C CYS A 236 -1.11 7.31 -13.40
N VAL A 237 -0.32 8.39 -13.51
CA VAL A 237 -0.82 9.78 -13.48
C VAL A 237 -1.86 9.96 -14.60
N ALA A 238 -1.56 9.52 -15.82
CA ALA A 238 -2.45 9.69 -16.95
C ALA A 238 -3.75 8.86 -16.85
N TRP A 239 -3.71 7.72 -16.17
CA TRP A 239 -4.89 6.92 -15.84
C TRP A 239 -5.74 7.54 -14.72
N GLY A 240 -5.17 8.48 -13.97
CA GLY A 240 -5.85 9.16 -12.87
C GLY A 240 -5.96 8.31 -11.61
N VAL A 241 -5.02 7.40 -11.36
CA VAL A 241 -5.00 6.67 -10.07
C VAL A 241 -4.79 7.67 -8.92
N ASP A 242 -5.35 7.38 -7.75
CA ASP A 242 -5.31 8.27 -6.58
C ASP A 242 -4.03 8.13 -5.75
N ALA A 243 -3.31 7.03 -5.90
CA ALA A 243 -1.99 6.85 -5.28
C ALA A 243 -1.09 5.91 -6.09
N VAL A 244 0.20 6.18 -6.05
CA VAL A 244 1.26 5.36 -6.63
C VAL A 244 2.15 4.85 -5.50
N ILE A 245 2.26 3.52 -5.38
CA ILE A 245 3.07 2.87 -4.35
C ILE A 245 4.36 2.35 -5.01
N GLY A 246 5.52 2.75 -4.50
CA GLY A 246 6.80 2.31 -5.04
C GLY A 246 8.00 2.59 -4.12
N ASP A 247 9.18 2.14 -4.56
CA ASP A 247 10.36 2.01 -3.70
C ASP A 247 11.25 3.27 -3.75
N ASN A 248 11.31 3.90 -4.92
CA ASN A 248 12.21 5.03 -5.19
C ASN A 248 11.48 6.37 -5.04
N ILE A 249 11.54 6.91 -3.81
CA ILE A 249 10.77 8.10 -3.42
C ILE A 249 11.11 9.36 -4.23
N PRO A 250 12.39 9.76 -4.41
CA PRO A 250 12.72 10.93 -5.22
C PRO A 250 12.19 10.84 -6.64
N LEU A 251 12.31 9.66 -7.27
CA LEU A 251 11.83 9.44 -8.63
C LEU A 251 10.30 9.51 -8.71
N LEU A 252 9.59 8.95 -7.72
CA LEU A 252 8.14 9.06 -7.62
C LEU A 252 7.70 10.50 -7.42
N LEU A 253 8.30 11.22 -6.48
CA LEU A 253 7.98 12.63 -6.23
C LEU A 253 8.18 13.46 -7.50
N GLU A 254 9.29 13.28 -8.21
CA GLU A 254 9.57 13.98 -9.45
C GLU A 254 8.48 13.75 -10.51
N HIS A 255 8.19 12.49 -10.84
CA HIS A 255 7.33 12.15 -11.99
C HIS A 255 5.84 12.04 -11.69
N VAL A 256 5.44 11.82 -10.44
CA VAL A 256 4.03 11.70 -10.04
C VAL A 256 3.50 13.01 -9.47
N HIS A 257 4.35 13.82 -8.83
CA HIS A 257 3.93 14.99 -8.08
C HIS A 257 4.54 16.30 -8.62
N GLU A 258 5.86 16.48 -8.54
CA GLU A 258 6.53 17.76 -8.82
C GLU A 258 6.36 18.23 -10.27
N ASN A 259 6.49 17.34 -11.24
CA ASN A 259 6.31 17.67 -12.65
C ASN A 259 4.84 17.95 -13.04
N ILE A 260 3.89 17.63 -12.15
CA ILE A 260 2.45 17.61 -12.46
C ILE A 260 1.67 18.68 -11.67
N LYS A 261 2.03 18.93 -10.41
CA LYS A 261 1.26 19.74 -9.44
C LYS A 261 1.00 21.19 -9.85
N HIS A 262 1.74 21.70 -10.82
CA HIS A 262 1.63 23.07 -11.33
C HIS A 262 1.03 23.18 -12.72
N LEU A 263 0.73 22.06 -13.38
CA LEU A 263 0.19 22.07 -14.74
C LEU A 263 -1.25 22.61 -14.75
N THR A 264 -1.58 23.42 -15.76
CA THR A 264 -2.97 23.73 -16.11
C THR A 264 -3.67 22.49 -16.67
N TYR A 265 -4.99 22.55 -16.86
CA TYR A 265 -5.72 21.47 -17.51
C TYR A 265 -5.26 21.22 -18.96
N GLU A 266 -4.94 22.27 -19.71
CA GLU A 266 -4.43 22.16 -21.08
C GLU A 266 -3.04 21.51 -21.09
N GLU A 267 -2.15 21.96 -20.20
CA GLU A 267 -0.81 21.40 -20.06
C GLU A 267 -0.85 19.93 -19.63
N PHE A 268 -1.74 19.59 -18.69
CA PHE A 268 -1.94 18.21 -18.28
C PHE A 268 -2.52 17.35 -19.40
N ALA A 269 -3.47 17.87 -20.19
CA ALA A 269 -3.97 17.17 -21.37
C ALA A 269 -2.87 16.92 -22.41
N MET A 270 -1.90 17.83 -22.55
CA MET A 270 -0.71 17.61 -23.38
C MET A 270 0.23 16.57 -22.78
N PHE A 271 0.47 16.63 -21.46
CA PHE A 271 1.24 15.62 -20.72
C PHE A 271 0.67 14.21 -20.94
N VAL A 272 -0.63 14.02 -20.72
CA VAL A 272 -1.33 12.73 -20.91
C VAL A 272 -1.15 12.21 -22.34
N LYS A 273 -1.21 13.09 -23.35
CA LYS A 273 -0.99 12.71 -24.76
C LYS A 273 0.48 12.34 -25.04
N SER A 274 1.42 12.87 -24.26
CA SER A 274 2.85 12.59 -24.40
C SER A 274 3.31 11.32 -23.67
N CYS A 275 2.52 10.84 -22.70
CA CYS A 275 2.83 9.63 -21.95
C CYS A 275 3.05 8.44 -22.90
N LYS A 276 4.14 7.71 -22.65
CA LYS A 276 4.44 6.49 -23.40
C LYS A 276 3.59 5.36 -22.85
N TYR A 277 2.62 4.94 -23.64
CA TYR A 277 1.83 3.76 -23.33
C TYR A 277 2.48 2.49 -23.88
N PRO A 278 2.25 1.33 -23.24
CA PRO A 278 2.78 0.07 -23.72
C PRO A 278 2.43 -0.16 -25.20
N GLY A 279 3.44 -0.38 -26.03
CA GLY A 279 3.28 -0.78 -27.43
C GLY A 279 2.66 -2.18 -27.57
N ILE A 280 2.61 -2.74 -28.79
CA ILE A 280 1.99 -4.05 -29.04
C ILE A 280 2.58 -5.15 -28.15
N LEU A 281 3.92 -5.22 -28.08
CA LEU A 281 4.63 -6.20 -27.23
C LEU A 281 4.38 -5.96 -25.74
N GLY A 282 4.35 -4.70 -25.30
CA GLY A 282 4.05 -4.36 -23.91
C GLY A 282 2.62 -4.72 -23.50
N ARG A 283 1.64 -4.50 -24.38
CA ARG A 283 0.25 -4.91 -24.15
C ARG A 283 0.11 -6.43 -24.10
N LEU A 284 0.81 -7.16 -24.98
CA LEU A 284 0.84 -8.62 -24.93
C LEU A 284 1.46 -9.11 -23.62
N HIS A 285 2.59 -8.53 -23.21
CA HIS A 285 3.23 -8.82 -21.92
C HIS A 285 2.26 -8.64 -20.76
N TYR A 286 1.61 -7.47 -20.63
CA TYR A 286 0.69 -7.21 -19.53
C TYR A 286 -0.55 -8.11 -19.56
N ARG A 287 -1.08 -8.47 -20.74
CA ARG A 287 -2.17 -9.45 -20.84
C ARG A 287 -1.77 -10.83 -20.33
N ILE A 288 -0.57 -11.31 -20.67
CA ILE A 288 -0.05 -12.58 -20.15
C ILE A 288 0.14 -12.49 -18.63
N THR A 289 0.72 -11.39 -18.15
CA THR A 289 0.89 -11.14 -16.71
C THR A 289 -0.44 -11.10 -15.97
N GLN A 290 -1.46 -10.42 -16.50
CA GLN A 290 -2.81 -10.39 -15.94
C GLN A 290 -3.40 -11.79 -15.81
N PHE A 291 -3.30 -12.60 -16.87
CA PHE A 291 -3.82 -13.96 -16.85
C PHE A 291 -3.14 -14.82 -15.77
N ILE A 292 -1.81 -14.76 -15.67
CA ILE A 292 -1.06 -15.48 -14.64
C ILE A 292 -1.48 -15.01 -13.24
N MET A 293 -1.57 -13.70 -13.04
CA MET A 293 -1.98 -13.09 -11.77
C MET A 293 -3.39 -13.47 -11.35
N GLN A 294 -4.33 -13.53 -12.29
CA GLN A 294 -5.70 -14.00 -12.04
C GLN A 294 -5.69 -15.47 -11.60
N CYS A 295 -4.92 -16.33 -12.27
CA CYS A 295 -4.76 -17.72 -11.85
C CYS A 295 -4.12 -17.87 -10.46
N VAL A 296 -3.18 -17.00 -10.08
CA VAL A 296 -2.62 -16.99 -8.72
C VAL A 296 -3.65 -16.51 -7.71
N SER A 297 -4.49 -15.54 -8.09
CA SER A 297 -5.48 -14.94 -7.20
C SER A 297 -6.60 -15.88 -6.76
N SER A 298 -6.92 -16.89 -7.58
CA SER A 298 -7.90 -17.91 -7.19
C SER A 298 -7.48 -18.73 -5.97
N LEU A 299 -6.19 -18.73 -5.62
CA LEU A 299 -5.67 -19.42 -4.43
C LEU A 299 -6.09 -18.75 -3.13
N TYR A 300 -6.43 -17.46 -3.14
CA TYR A 300 -6.68 -16.69 -1.91
C TYR A 300 -7.96 -15.84 -1.91
N ILE A 301 -8.58 -15.60 -3.06
CA ILE A 301 -9.79 -14.76 -3.11
C ILE A 301 -11.06 -15.56 -2.78
N GLY A 302 -10.98 -16.91 -2.82
CA GLY A 302 -12.16 -17.78 -2.85
C GLY A 302 -12.87 -17.62 -4.20
N ALA A 303 -13.10 -18.72 -4.90
CA ALA A 303 -13.95 -18.71 -6.09
C ALA A 303 -15.42 -18.47 -5.69
#